data_AF-A0A7S4CMG4-F1
#
_entry.id   AF-A0A7S4CMG4-F1
#
_cell.length_a   1.000
_cell.length_b   1.000
_cell.length_c   1.000
_cell.angle_alpha   90.00
_cell.angle_beta   90.00
_cell.angle_gamma   90.00
#
_symmetry.space_group_name_H-M   'P 1'
#
loop_
_entity.id
_entity.type
_entity.pdbx_description
1 polymer ?
#
loop_
_entity_poly.entity_id
_entity_poly.type
_entity_poly.pdbx_seq_one_letter_code
_entity_poly.pdbx_strand_id
1 'polypeptide(L)'
;RIGACDTGGMQAAHATFSRTGKFLLVAHYVSGHVSIFDTEKSDRIARASAVIELPGPRDPQNYGRFGVETPLAHGVTVAPSGRYFTVCDAGQDRLWTFAFDERTG
;
A
#
# COMPACT_ATOMS: atom_id res chain seq x y z
N ARG A 1 -21.83 -13.57 7.18
CA ARG A 1 -21.54 -12.15 7.46
C ARG A 1 -20.17 -11.86 6.86
N ILE A 2 -20.02 -10.84 6.02
CA ILE A 2 -18.70 -10.46 5.47
C ILE A 2 -17.92 -9.78 6.60
N GLY A 3 -16.64 -10.12 6.76
CA GLY A 3 -15.76 -9.51 7.76
C GLY A 3 -15.42 -8.05 7.42
N ALA A 4 -14.91 -7.30 8.41
CA ALA A 4 -14.45 -5.93 8.22
C ALA A 4 -13.24 -5.66 9.11
N CYS A 5 -12.38 -4.74 8.66
CA CYS A 5 -11.19 -4.31 9.38
C CYS A 5 -10.74 -2.90 8.99
N ASP A 6 -9.84 -2.34 9.80
CA ASP A 6 -9.10 -1.14 9.42
C ASP A 6 -8.09 -1.49 8.31
N THR A 7 -7.93 -0.58 7.36
CA THR A 7 -7.00 -0.72 6.25
C THR A 7 -5.60 -0.20 6.58
N GLY A 8 -5.41 0.44 7.75
CA GLY A 8 -4.11 0.85 8.27
C GLY A 8 -3.64 2.24 7.83
N GLY A 9 -4.48 3.00 7.12
CA GLY A 9 -4.11 4.32 6.59
C GLY A 9 -5.33 5.15 6.18
N MET A 10 -5.08 6.32 5.59
CA MET A 10 -6.11 7.28 5.22
C MET A 10 -6.40 7.23 3.72
N GLN A 11 -7.69 7.19 3.36
CA GLN A 11 -8.18 7.18 1.98
C GLN A 11 -7.52 6.08 1.14
N ALA A 12 -7.81 4.82 1.49
CA ALA A 12 -7.41 3.67 0.68
C ALA A 12 -7.93 3.83 -0.76
N ALA A 13 -7.03 3.78 -1.74
CA ALA A 13 -7.33 4.07 -3.14
C ALA A 13 -7.32 2.81 -4.02
N HIS A 14 -6.44 1.85 -3.71
CA HIS A 14 -6.32 0.62 -4.47
C HIS A 14 -5.85 -0.52 -3.57
N ALA A 15 -6.31 -1.73 -3.84
CA ALA A 15 -5.87 -2.93 -3.17
C ALA A 15 -5.65 -4.07 -4.16
N THR A 16 -4.66 -4.92 -3.90
CA THR A 16 -4.37 -6.09 -4.71
C THR A 16 -3.80 -7.22 -3.85
N PHE A 17 -4.02 -8.45 -4.28
CA PHE A 17 -3.38 -9.59 -3.64
C PHE A 17 -1.99 -9.81 -4.23
N SER A 18 -1.09 -10.36 -3.40
CA SER A 18 0.15 -10.94 -3.89
C SER A 18 -0.14 -12.13 -4.80
N ARG A 19 0.88 -12.60 -5.53
CA ARG A 19 0.72 -13.66 -6.51
C ARG A 19 0.20 -14.96 -5.89
N THR A 20 0.57 -15.22 -4.65
CA THR A 20 0.10 -16.40 -3.89
C THR A 20 -1.25 -16.19 -3.21
N GLY A 21 -1.75 -14.94 -3.13
CA GLY A 21 -2.94 -14.57 -2.36
C GLY A 21 -2.70 -14.44 -0.86
N LYS A 22 -1.50 -14.78 -0.37
CA LYS A 22 -1.15 -14.75 1.05
C LYS A 22 -1.07 -13.33 1.62
N PHE A 23 -0.73 -12.35 0.79
CA PHE A 23 -0.67 -10.96 1.22
C PHE A 23 -1.69 -10.10 0.47
N LEU A 24 -2.35 -9.20 1.19
CA LEU A 24 -3.13 -8.11 0.63
C LEU A 24 -2.34 -6.82 0.78
N LEU A 25 -2.07 -6.14 -0.34
CA LEU A 25 -1.40 -4.84 -0.38
C LEU A 25 -2.47 -3.77 -0.62
N VAL A 26 -2.42 -2.68 0.16
CA VAL A 26 -3.38 -1.58 0.10
C VAL A 26 -2.63 -0.25 0.01
N ALA A 27 -2.86 0.51 -1.06
CA ALA A 27 -2.30 1.85 -1.23
C ALA A 27 -3.22 2.90 -0.58
N HIS A 28 -2.63 3.80 0.20
CA HIS A 28 -3.34 4.86 0.92
C HIS A 28 -2.94 6.23 0.40
N TYR A 29 -3.90 6.92 -0.22
CA TYR A 29 -3.64 8.16 -0.95
C TYR A 29 -3.19 9.28 -0.03
N VAL A 30 -3.94 9.55 1.04
CA VAL A 30 -3.65 10.71 1.93
C VAL A 30 -2.46 10.45 2.82
N SER A 31 -2.32 9.23 3.35
CA SER A 31 -1.20 8.89 4.24
C SER A 31 0.09 8.55 3.50
N GLY A 32 0.05 8.39 2.17
CA GLY A 32 1.25 8.28 1.34
C GLY A 32 2.07 7.00 1.56
N HIS A 33 1.39 5.87 1.81
CA HIS A 33 2.05 4.59 2.07
C HIS A 33 1.25 3.39 1.54
N VAL A 34 1.87 2.21 1.59
CA VAL A 34 1.23 0.92 1.35
C VAL A 34 1.20 0.10 2.63
N SER A 35 0.03 -0.39 3.00
CA SER A 35 -0.13 -1.39 4.07
C SER A 35 -0.12 -2.79 3.45
N ILE A 36 0.57 -3.73 4.09
CA ILE A 36 0.60 -5.14 3.71
C ILE A 36 -0.05 -5.95 4.84
N PHE A 37 -0.96 -6.85 4.49
CA PHE A 37 -1.65 -7.73 5.43
C PHE A 37 -1.40 -9.19 5.08
N ASP A 38 -0.95 -9.97 6.04
CA ASP A 38 -0.92 -11.43 5.95
C ASP A 38 -2.35 -11.98 6.15
N THR A 39 -2.91 -12.60 5.11
CA THR A 39 -4.30 -13.07 5.10
C THR A 39 -4.49 -14.41 5.78
N GLU A 40 -3.40 -15.15 6.02
CA GLU A 40 -3.43 -16.47 6.67
C GLU A 40 -3.30 -16.39 8.19
N LYS A 41 -2.70 -15.31 8.72
CA LYS A 41 -2.39 -15.18 10.15
C LYS A 41 -3.53 -14.73 11.05
N SER A 42 -4.75 -14.57 10.54
CA SER A 42 -5.87 -14.20 11.39
C SER A 42 -7.22 -14.50 10.75
N ASP A 43 -8.17 -14.95 11.58
CA ASP A 43 -9.60 -15.05 11.23
C ASP A 43 -10.23 -13.67 10.91
N ARG A 44 -9.49 -12.58 11.15
CA ARG A 44 -9.83 -11.19 10.81
C ARG A 44 -8.56 -10.43 10.43
N ILE A 45 -8.49 -9.82 9.26
CA ILE A 45 -7.39 -8.93 8.83
C ILE A 45 -7.26 -7.76 9.84
N ALA A 46 -6.66 -7.93 11.01
CA ALA A 46 -6.87 -7.00 12.12
C ALA A 46 -5.86 -5.85 12.12
N ARG A 47 -4.67 -6.08 11.56
CA ARG A 47 -3.57 -5.11 11.51
C ARG A 47 -2.63 -5.46 10.35
N ALA A 48 -2.07 -4.43 9.73
CA ALA A 48 -1.03 -4.59 8.73
C ALA A 48 0.21 -5.31 9.34
N SER A 49 0.73 -6.32 8.64
CA SER A 49 1.98 -6.98 8.96
C SER A 49 3.20 -6.11 8.62
N ALA A 50 3.06 -5.21 7.65
CA ALA A 50 4.07 -4.21 7.31
C ALA A 50 3.41 -2.93 6.77
N VAL A 51 4.11 -1.80 6.91
CA VAL A 51 3.73 -0.51 6.32
C VAL A 51 4.95 0.05 5.59
N ILE A 52 4.77 0.36 4.31
CA ILE A 52 5.83 0.83 3.41
C ILE A 52 5.55 2.29 3.07
N GLU A 53 6.29 3.18 3.72
CA GLU A 53 6.23 4.61 3.45
C GLU A 53 6.86 4.92 2.08
N LEU A 54 6.16 5.71 1.27
CA LEU A 54 6.75 6.19 0.02
C LEU A 54 7.81 7.26 0.32
N PRO A 55 8.97 7.24 -0.35
CA PRO A 55 10.01 8.26 -0.18
C PRO A 55 9.53 9.62 -0.65
N GLY A 56 9.98 10.69 -0.02
CA GLY A 56 9.68 12.06 -0.43
C GLY A 56 9.41 12.99 0.75
N PRO A 57 9.47 14.31 0.54
CA PRO A 57 9.11 15.27 1.57
C PRO A 57 7.62 15.15 1.89
N ARG A 58 7.27 15.32 3.17
CA ARG A 58 5.87 15.33 3.61
C ARG A 58 5.48 16.75 3.93
N ASP A 59 4.37 17.20 3.35
CA ASP A 59 3.77 18.49 3.66
C ASP A 59 2.45 18.27 4.41
N PRO A 60 2.46 18.40 5.76
CA PRO A 60 1.27 18.18 6.55
C PRO A 60 0.12 19.15 6.27
N GLN A 61 0.41 20.30 5.65
CA GLN A 61 -0.59 21.30 5.32
C GLN A 61 -1.33 20.98 4.02
N ASN A 62 -0.78 20.09 3.19
CA ASN A 62 -1.27 19.79 1.85
C ASN A 62 -1.51 18.29 1.58
N TYR A 63 -1.66 17.46 2.62
CA TYR A 63 -2.00 16.05 2.44
C TYR A 63 -3.26 15.86 1.58
N GLY A 64 -3.20 14.89 0.66
CA GLY A 64 -4.33 14.55 -0.22
C GLY A 64 -4.63 15.58 -1.31
N ARG A 65 -3.84 16.66 -1.44
CA ARG A 65 -4.04 17.66 -2.49
C ARG A 65 -3.34 17.21 -3.77
N PHE A 66 -4.00 17.34 -4.91
CA PHE A 66 -3.35 17.11 -6.21
C PHE A 66 -2.36 18.25 -6.54
N GLY A 67 -1.26 17.93 -7.23
CA GLY A 67 -0.27 18.92 -7.66
C GLY A 67 0.64 19.46 -6.54
N VAL A 68 0.84 18.70 -5.46
CA VAL A 68 1.87 18.98 -4.44
C VAL A 68 2.88 17.85 -4.40
N GLU A 69 4.16 18.19 -4.24
CA GLU A 69 5.26 17.23 -4.18
C GLU A 69 5.32 16.56 -2.79
N THR A 70 4.30 15.76 -2.46
CA THR A 70 4.22 14.91 -1.25
C THR A 70 3.77 13.51 -1.66
N PRO A 71 4.13 12.43 -0.95
CA PRO A 71 3.71 11.11 -1.36
C PRO A 71 2.20 10.91 -1.31
N LEU A 72 1.60 10.47 -2.42
CA LEU A 72 0.18 10.13 -2.54
C LEU A 72 0.02 8.78 -3.25
N ALA A 73 0.03 7.69 -2.47
CA ALA A 73 -0.04 6.33 -3.00
C ALA A 73 -1.43 6.01 -3.58
N HIS A 74 -1.55 5.95 -4.91
CA HIS A 74 -2.85 5.81 -5.58
C HIS A 74 -3.09 4.40 -6.14
N GLY A 75 -2.05 3.76 -6.68
CA GLY A 75 -2.15 2.45 -7.29
C GLY A 75 -1.06 1.53 -6.76
N VAL A 76 -1.36 0.24 -6.61
CA VAL A 76 -0.37 -0.78 -6.23
C VAL A 76 -0.59 -2.05 -7.04
N THR A 77 0.48 -2.62 -7.59
CA THR A 77 0.42 -3.87 -8.34
C THR A 77 1.62 -4.76 -8.00
N VAL A 78 1.41 -6.06 -7.96
CA VAL A 78 2.46 -7.05 -7.72
C VAL A 78 2.95 -7.57 -9.07
N ALA A 79 4.26 -7.58 -9.27
CA ALA A 79 4.85 -8.07 -10.51
C ALA A 79 4.53 -9.56 -10.70
N PRO A 80 4.37 -10.06 -11.94
CA PRO A 80 4.08 -11.48 -12.20
C PRO A 80 5.09 -12.47 -11.62
N SER A 81 6.32 -12.03 -11.33
CA SER A 81 7.33 -12.85 -10.64
C SER A 81 7.03 -13.06 -9.15
N GLY A 82 6.21 -12.22 -8.53
CA GLY A 82 6.00 -12.15 -7.08
C GLY A 82 7.20 -11.63 -6.30
N ARG A 83 8.25 -11.13 -6.98
CA ARG A 83 9.49 -10.66 -6.30
C ARG A 83 9.52 -9.15 -6.09
N TYR A 84 8.53 -8.44 -6.62
CA TYR A 84 8.44 -6.99 -6.56
C TYR A 84 6.98 -6.54 -6.53
N PHE A 85 6.72 -5.37 -5.95
CA PHE A 85 5.50 -4.62 -6.21
C PHE A 85 5.85 -3.19 -6.61
N THR A 86 4.97 -2.57 -7.39
CA THR A 86 5.11 -1.19 -7.86
C THR A 86 3.95 -0.36 -7.39
N VAL A 87 4.24 0.86 -6.94
CA VAL A 87 3.27 1.84 -6.44
C VAL A 87 3.28 3.06 -7.35
N CYS A 88 2.09 3.51 -7.74
CA CYS A 88 1.89 4.79 -8.40
C CYS A 88 1.74 5.89 -7.35
N ASP A 89 2.66 6.86 -7.36
CA ASP A 89 2.65 8.03 -6.51
C ASP A 89 2.16 9.23 -7.32
N ALA A 90 0.90 9.60 -7.09
CA ALA A 90 0.22 10.67 -7.80
C ALA A 90 0.63 12.08 -7.34
N GLY A 91 1.33 12.20 -6.21
CA GLY A 91 1.78 13.50 -5.71
C GLY A 91 3.18 13.86 -6.22
N GLN A 92 4.04 12.86 -6.39
CA GLN A 92 5.43 13.07 -6.81
C GLN A 92 5.68 12.78 -8.29
N ASP A 93 4.66 12.40 -9.06
CA ASP A 93 4.78 11.97 -10.45
C ASP A 93 5.82 10.83 -10.63
N ARG A 94 5.78 9.84 -9.73
CA ARG A 94 6.77 8.75 -9.65
C ARG A 94 6.12 7.37 -9.59
N LEU A 95 6.85 6.37 -10.08
CA LEU A 95 6.61 4.96 -9.79
C LEU A 95 7.69 4.47 -8.83
N TRP A 96 7.29 3.86 -7.72
CA TRP A 96 8.19 3.23 -6.77
C TRP A 96 8.10 1.73 -6.88
N THR A 97 9.22 1.04 -7.09
CA THR A 97 9.27 -0.43 -7.10
C THR A 97 10.06 -0.92 -5.90
N PHE A 98 9.47 -1.84 -5.15
CA PHE A 98 10.04 -2.44 -3.96
C PHE A 98 10.27 -3.93 -4.18
N ALA A 99 11.36 -4.46 -3.62
CA ALA A 99 11.53 -5.91 -3.51
C ALA A 99 10.47 -6.49 -2.57
N PHE A 100 9.99 -7.69 -2.89
CA PHE A 100 8.92 -8.35 -2.17
C PHE A 100 9.22 -9.83 -2.02
N ASP A 101 8.99 -10.37 -0.83
CA ASP A 101 9.15 -11.80 -0.56
C ASP A 101 7.79 -12.41 -0.23
N GLU A 102 7.23 -13.18 -1.17
CA GLU A 102 5.94 -13.89 -1.04
C GLU A 102 5.87 -14.86 0.16
N ARG A 103 6.98 -15.14 0.84
CA ARG A 103 7.02 -15.99 2.01
C ARG A 103 6.89 -15.20 3.30
N THR A 104 7.42 -13.98 3.35
CA THR A 104 7.51 -13.17 4.58
C THR A 104 6.70 -11.88 4.57
N GLY A 105 6.35 -11.36 3.39
CA GLY A 105 5.68 -10.07 3.22
C GLY A 105 6.68 -8.94 3.15
#